data_AF-A0A352RHI1-F1
#
_entry.id   AF-A0A352RHI1-F1
#
_cell.length_a   1.000
_cell.length_b   1.000
_cell.length_c   1.000
_cell.angle_alpha   90.00
_cell.angle_beta   90.00
_cell.angle_gamma   90.00
#
_symmetry.space_group_name_H-M   'P 1'
#
loop_
_entity.id
_entity.type
_entity.pdbx_description
1 polymer ?
#
loop_
_entity_poly.entity_id
_entity_poly.type
_entity_poly.pdbx_seq_one_letter_code
_entity_poly.pdbx_strand_id
1 'polypeptide(L)'
;ALNAIRDDEEKAEAMGIHTNRYKTIAWSFAAFFLGISGGIFGNMTGFIEPLEVAFPTVTFGIFMVLMVLLGGKGTLWGPVIGAVLFHLIKEITWTYLLGWQWV
;
A
#
# COMPACT_ATOMS: atom_id res chain seq x y z
N ALA A 1 -6.96 0.33 21.07
CA ALA A 1 -7.96 1.07 20.28
C ALA A 1 -8.16 0.45 18.90
N LEU A 2 -7.18 0.51 17.99
CA LEU A 2 -7.39 0.07 16.59
C LEU A 2 -7.75 -1.42 16.42
N ASN A 3 -7.17 -2.32 17.23
CA ASN A 3 -7.56 -3.75 17.22
C ASN A 3 -9.01 -3.96 17.70
N ALA A 4 -9.46 -3.21 18.70
CA ALA A 4 -10.85 -3.29 19.17
C ALA A 4 -11.83 -2.79 18.10
N ILE A 5 -11.47 -1.72 17.38
CA ILE A 5 -12.25 -1.21 16.22
C ILE A 5 -12.29 -2.24 15.08
N ARG A 6 -11.20 -3.02 14.88
CA ARG A 6 -11.13 -4.07 13.86
C ARG A 6 -12.06 -5.25 14.15
N ASP A 7 -12.19 -5.61 15.43
CA ASP A 7 -12.98 -6.77 15.82
C ASP A 7 -14.48 -6.46 15.82
N ASP A 8 -14.90 -5.36 16.46
CA ASP A 8 -16.30 -4.92 16.53
C ASP A 8 -16.37 -3.41 16.84
N GLU A 9 -16.76 -2.63 15.84
CA GLU A 9 -16.80 -1.17 15.94
C GLU A 9 -17.86 -0.67 16.93
N GLU A 10 -19.05 -1.25 16.90
CA GLU A 10 -20.17 -0.83 17.75
C GLU A 10 -19.88 -1.13 19.22
N LYS A 11 -19.27 -2.28 19.51
CA LYS A 11 -18.77 -2.59 20.86
C LYS A 11 -17.64 -1.66 21.29
N ALA A 12 -16.74 -1.29 20.39
CA ALA A 12 -15.66 -0.36 20.72
C ALA A 12 -16.21 1.02 21.11
N GLU A 13 -17.25 1.52 20.42
CA GLU A 13 -17.95 2.75 20.80
C GLU A 13 -18.62 2.64 22.17
N ALA A 14 -19.34 1.53 22.42
CA ALA A 14 -19.98 1.27 23.70
C ALA A 14 -18.99 1.22 24.88
N MET A 15 -17.75 0.80 24.62
CA MET A 15 -16.65 0.80 25.59
C MET A 15 -15.97 2.18 25.77
N GLY A 16 -16.52 3.24 25.17
CA GLY A 16 -16.04 4.62 25.29
C GLY A 16 -14.90 4.99 24.32
N ILE A 17 -14.63 4.16 23.29
CA ILE A 17 -13.62 4.48 22.27
C ILE A 17 -14.30 5.30 21.16
N HIS A 18 -13.83 6.53 20.95
CA HIS A 18 -14.28 7.35 19.82
C HIS A 18 -13.70 6.85 18.47
N THR A 19 -14.31 5.81 17.92
CA THR A 19 -13.95 5.11 16.66
C THR A 19 -13.66 6.08 15.50
N ASN A 20 -14.53 7.06 15.29
CA ASN A 20 -14.42 8.03 14.20
C ASN A 20 -13.09 8.81 14.26
N ARG A 21 -12.71 9.33 15.44
CA ARG A 21 -11.44 10.05 15.61
C ARG A 21 -10.23 9.17 15.29
N TYR A 22 -10.23 7.93 15.79
CA TYR A 22 -9.13 7.00 15.53
C TYR A 22 -9.04 6.62 14.04
N LYS A 23 -10.18 6.45 13.35
CA LYS A 23 -10.21 6.22 11.90
C LYS A 23 -9.71 7.43 11.11
N THR A 24 -10.15 8.64 11.44
CA THR A 24 -9.68 9.86 10.78
C THR A 24 -8.17 10.04 10.92
N ILE A 25 -7.63 9.82 12.12
CA ILE A 25 -6.18 9.90 12.36
C ILE A 25 -5.44 8.84 11.55
N ALA A 26 -5.90 7.58 11.58
CA ALA A 26 -5.29 6.49 10.81
C ALA A 26 -5.30 6.78 9.29
N TRP A 27 -6.43 7.29 8.77
CA TRP A 27 -6.55 7.69 7.38
C TRP A 27 -5.65 8.88 7.03
N SER A 28 -5.53 9.87 7.92
CA SER A 28 -4.66 11.03 7.71
C SER A 28 -3.18 10.62 7.63
N PHE A 29 -2.73 9.71 8.50
CA PHE A 29 -1.38 9.16 8.43
C PHE A 29 -1.14 8.39 7.13
N ALA A 30 -2.08 7.55 6.70
CA ALA A 30 -1.97 6.82 5.44
C ALA A 30 -1.91 7.79 4.23
N ALA A 31 -2.79 8.79 4.21
CA ALA A 31 -2.86 9.81 3.17
C ALA A 31 -1.58 10.66 3.10
N PHE A 32 -0.95 10.95 4.23
CA PHE A 32 0.32 11.67 4.28
C PHE A 32 1.44 10.94 3.53
N PHE A 33 1.63 9.64 3.81
CA PHE A 33 2.64 8.84 3.12
C PHE A 33 2.31 8.62 1.64
N LEU A 34 1.03 8.40 1.31
CA LEU A 34 0.57 8.29 -0.07
C LEU A 34 0.82 9.58 -0.85
N GLY A 35 0.55 10.74 -0.26
CA GLY A 35 0.75 12.05 -0.87
C GLY A 35 2.23 12.31 -1.18
N ILE A 36 3.13 12.00 -0.25
CA ILE A 36 4.58 12.11 -0.47
C ILE A 36 5.03 11.19 -1.61
N SER A 37 4.62 9.92 -1.57
CA SER A 37 4.97 8.94 -2.60
C SER A 37 4.48 9.37 -3.99
N GLY A 38 3.21 9.79 -4.09
CA GLY A 38 2.64 10.28 -5.36
C GLY A 38 3.29 11.56 -5.85
N GLY A 39 3.64 12.49 -4.96
CA GLY A 39 4.34 13.73 -5.32
C GLY A 39 5.74 13.50 -5.88
N ILE A 40 6.50 12.59 -5.26
CA ILE A 40 7.83 12.18 -5.75
C ILE A 40 7.68 11.47 -7.10
N PHE A 41 6.74 10.53 -7.22
CA PHE A 41 6.50 9.80 -8.46
C PHE A 41 6.15 10.76 -9.60
N GLY A 42 5.19 11.66 -9.39
CA GLY A 42 4.80 12.64 -10.40
C GLY A 42 5.94 13.58 -10.82
N ASN A 43 6.85 13.94 -9.90
CA ASN A 43 8.03 14.72 -10.24
C ASN A 43 9.02 13.95 -11.14
N MET A 44 9.19 12.64 -10.91
CA MET A 44 10.10 11.80 -11.69
C MET A 44 9.57 11.52 -13.10
N THR A 45 8.26 11.32 -13.27
CA THR A 45 7.70 10.93 -14.57
C THR A 45 7.70 12.08 -15.59
N GLY A 46 7.55 13.33 -15.12
CA GLY A 46 7.61 14.53 -15.98
C GLY A 46 6.45 14.71 -16.97
N PHE A 47 5.72 13.65 -17.28
CA PHE A 47 4.53 13.60 -18.11
C PHE A 47 3.52 12.62 -17.48
N ILE A 48 2.24 13.00 -17.46
CA ILE A 48 1.17 12.19 -16.89
C ILE A 48 0.22 11.80 -18.01
N GLU A 49 0.19 10.51 -18.34
CA GLU A 49 -0.85 9.95 -19.18
C GLU A 49 -2.07 9.60 -18.32
N PRO A 50 -3.24 10.25 -18.54
CA PRO A 50 -4.40 10.06 -17.67
C PRO A 50 -4.91 8.62 -17.64
N LEU A 51 -4.79 7.88 -18.74
CA LEU A 51 -5.26 6.50 -18.83
C LEU A 51 -4.44 5.57 -17.92
N GLU A 52 -3.11 5.68 -17.97
CA GLU A 52 -2.22 4.83 -17.16
C GLU A 52 -2.25 5.19 -15.67
N VAL A 53 -2.41 6.47 -15.34
CA VAL A 53 -2.39 6.92 -13.94
C VAL A 53 -3.75 6.77 -13.27
N ALA A 54 -4.86 7.07 -13.95
CA ALA A 54 -6.20 6.93 -13.40
C ALA A 54 -6.70 5.48 -13.41
N PHE A 55 -6.26 4.70 -14.41
CA PHE A 55 -6.57 3.28 -14.54
C PHE A 55 -5.29 2.49 -14.79
N PRO A 56 -4.42 2.36 -13.77
CA PRO A 56 -3.26 1.51 -13.90
C PRO A 56 -3.74 0.10 -14.23
N THR A 57 -3.32 -0.42 -15.38
CA THR A 57 -3.48 -1.83 -15.73
C THR A 57 -2.97 -2.70 -14.58
N VAL A 58 -3.32 -4.00 -14.62
CA VAL A 58 -2.97 -5.12 -13.70
C VAL A 58 -1.70 -4.90 -12.84
N THR A 59 -0.64 -4.31 -13.39
CA THR A 59 0.65 -4.03 -12.76
C THR A 59 0.59 -3.28 -11.42
N PHE A 60 -0.05 -2.11 -11.28
CA PHE A 60 0.06 -1.37 -10.00
C PHE A 60 -0.94 -1.82 -8.94
N GLY A 61 -2.22 -1.98 -9.32
CA GLY A 61 -3.28 -2.33 -8.37
C GLY A 61 -3.12 -3.71 -7.74
N ILE A 62 -2.91 -4.74 -8.55
CA ILE A 62 -2.84 -6.13 -8.05
C ILE A 62 -1.55 -6.38 -7.28
N PHE A 63 -0.40 -5.83 -7.71
CA PHE A 63 0.85 -5.98 -6.96
C PHE A 63 0.77 -5.33 -5.57
N MET A 64 0.13 -4.17 -5.42
CA MET A 64 -0.07 -3.57 -4.10
C MET A 64 -0.88 -4.48 -3.16
N VAL A 65 -1.98 -5.07 -3.66
CA VAL A 65 -2.79 -6.01 -2.86
C VAL A 65 -1.98 -7.26 -2.53
N LEU A 66 -1.23 -7.80 -3.49
CA LEU A 66 -0.38 -8.97 -3.28
C LEU A 66 0.72 -8.72 -2.23
N MET A 67 1.38 -7.56 -2.25
CA MET A 67 2.37 -7.17 -1.24
C MET A 67 1.81 -7.21 0.18
N VAL A 68 0.59 -6.68 0.37
CA VAL A 68 -0.10 -6.67 1.67
C VAL A 68 -0.51 -8.08 2.09
N LEU A 69 -1.07 -8.86 1.16
CA LEU A 69 -1.51 -10.23 1.42
C LEU A 69 -0.33 -11.15 1.77
N LEU A 70 0.79 -11.02 1.05
CA LEU A 70 2.03 -11.76 1.28
C LEU A 70 2.60 -11.44 2.67
N GLY A 71 2.58 -10.16 3.07
CA GLY A 71 3.02 -9.71 4.38
C GLY A 71 2.09 -10.08 5.54
N GLY A 72 0.82 -10.35 5.25
CA GLY A 72 -0.21 -10.73 6.22
C GLY A 72 -1.01 -9.55 6.78
N LYS A 73 -2.34 -9.70 6.83
CA LYS A 73 -3.30 -8.67 7.30
C LYS A 73 -3.36 -8.44 8.82
N GLY A 74 -2.56 -9.17 9.59
CA GLY A 74 -2.68 -9.27 11.04
C GLY A 74 -1.97 -8.16 11.82
N THR A 75 -0.92 -7.58 11.25
CA THR A 75 -0.01 -6.63 11.92
C THR A 75 0.29 -5.42 11.01
N LEU A 76 0.75 -4.31 11.60
CA LEU A 76 1.16 -3.12 10.85
C LEU A 76 2.45 -3.35 10.06
N TRP A 77 3.35 -4.20 10.58
CA TRP A 77 4.66 -4.48 9.99
C TRP A 77 4.61 -5.53 8.87
N GLY A 78 3.60 -6.41 8.87
CA GLY A 78 3.42 -7.43 7.85
C GLY A 78 3.44 -6.85 6.43
N PRO A 79 2.55 -5.89 6.10
CA PRO A 79 2.52 -5.25 4.78
C PRO A 79 3.83 -4.57 4.38
N VAL A 80 4.56 -3.98 5.33
CA VAL A 80 5.85 -3.32 5.06
C VAL A 80 6.90 -4.35 4.63
N ILE A 81 7.02 -5.45 5.38
CA ILE A 81 7.96 -6.53 5.06
C ILE A 81 7.56 -7.23 3.75
N GLY A 82 6.26 -7.49 3.56
CA GLY A 82 5.72 -8.08 2.34
C GLY A 82 5.98 -7.21 1.09
N ALA A 83 5.82 -5.89 1.21
CA ALA A 83 6.11 -4.95 0.14
C ALA A 83 7.60 -4.95 -0.23
N VAL A 84 8.50 -4.86 0.76
CA VAL A 84 9.95 -4.87 0.51
C VAL A 84 10.38 -6.19 -0.14
N LEU A 85 9.94 -7.32 0.42
CA LEU A 85 10.31 -8.64 -0.09
C LEU A 85 9.81 -8.85 -1.52
N PHE A 86 8.53 -8.58 -1.77
CA PHE A 86 7.94 -8.76 -3.10
C PHE A 86 8.57 -7.81 -4.12
N HIS A 87 8.87 -6.57 -3.74
CA HIS A 87 9.55 -5.62 -4.61
C HIS A 87 10.94 -6.11 -5.00
N LEU A 88 11.74 -6.61 -4.04
CA LEU A 88 13.06 -7.19 -4.33
C LEU A 88 12.96 -8.40 -5.26
N ILE A 89 12.01 -9.31 -5.00
CA ILE A 89 11.81 -10.50 -5.85
C ILE A 89 11.42 -10.08 -7.28
N LYS A 90 10.51 -9.11 -7.40
CA LYS A 90 10.10 -8.57 -8.70
C LYS A 90 11.30 -8.00 -9.45
N GLU A 91 12.10 -7.17 -8.78
CA GLU A 91 13.25 -6.50 -9.39
C GLU A 91 14.32 -7.52 -9.82
N ILE A 92 14.68 -8.46 -8.95
CA ILE A 92 15.65 -9.52 -9.25
C ILE A 92 15.17 -10.38 -10.43
N THR A 93 13.89 -10.78 -10.42
CA THR A 93 13.33 -11.59 -11.52
C THR A 93 13.37 -10.82 -12.83
N TRP A 94 13.05 -9.53 -12.81
CA TRP A 94 13.11 -8.69 -13.98
C TRP A 94 14.55 -8.55 -14.51
N THR A 95 15.51 -8.21 -13.64
CA THR A 95 16.90 -7.96 -14.03
C THR A 95 17.62 -9.23 -14.51
N TYR A 96 17.50 -10.35 -13.79
CA TYR A 96 18.29 -11.55 -14.09
C TYR A 96 17.60 -12.51 -15.06
N LEU A 97 16.26 -12.61 -15.05
CA LEU A 97 15.54 -13.60 -15.85
C LEU A 97 15.11 -13.04 -17.22
N LEU A 98 14.60 -11.80 -17.25
CA LEU A 98 14.06 -11.16 -18.45
C LEU A 98 14.98 -10.10 -19.04
N GLY A 99 15.80 -9.43 -18.22
CA GLY A 99 16.76 -8.41 -18.67
C GLY A 99 17.84 -8.94 -19.61
N TRP A 100 18.09 -10.25 -19.60
CA TRP A 100 19.03 -10.90 -20.50
C TRP A 100 18.51 -11.08 -21.93
N GLN A 101 17.18 -10.93 -22.16
CA GLN A 101 16.59 -11.03 -23.50
C GLN A 101 16.65 -9.71 -24.30
N TRP A 102 17.11 -8.62 -23.69
CA TRP A 102 17.14 -7.26 -24.25
C TRP A 102 18.56 -6.72 -24.51
N VAL A 103 19.59 -7.57 -24.46
CA VAL A 103 20.96 -7.30 -24.97
C VAL A 103 21.24 -8.28 -26.09
#